data_AF-A0A517ZG69-F1
#
_entry.id   AF-A0A517ZG69-F1
#
_cell.length_a   1.000
_cell.length_b   1.000
_cell.length_c   1.000
_cell.angle_alpha   90.00
_cell.angle_beta   90.00
_cell.angle_gamma   90.00
#
_symmetry.space_group_name_H-M   'P 1'
#
loop_
_entity.id
_entity.type
_entity.pdbx_description
1 polymer ?
#
loop_
_entity_poly.entity_id
_entity_poly.type
_entity_poly.pdbx_seq_one_letter_code
_entity_poly.pdbx_strand_id
1 'polypeptide(L)' 'MNEQKIELTSRQRELLLRGLRYVRSSVAMDPQDYSREVEAARQRQYAEISELETLLNGATLSKMASKV' A
#
# COMPACT_ATOMS: atom_id res chain seq x y z
N MET A 1 -10.20 -19.45 3.24
CA MET A 1 -9.84 -18.06 2.89
C MET A 1 -10.07 -17.92 1.40
N ASN A 2 -10.96 -17.03 0.96
CA ASN A 2 -11.14 -16.76 -0.46
C ASN A 2 -9.90 -16.00 -0.95
N GLU A 3 -9.08 -16.63 -1.78
CA GLU A 3 -8.02 -15.94 -2.53
C GLU A 3 -8.70 -14.96 -3.48
N GLN A 4 -8.90 -13.72 -3.02
CA GLN A 4 -9.33 -12.62 -3.88
C GLN A 4 -8.18 -12.31 -4.83
N LYS A 5 -8.21 -12.92 -6.01
CA LYS A 5 -7.28 -12.60 -7.10
C LYS A 5 -7.63 -11.22 -7.62
N ILE A 6 -6.79 -10.24 -7.28
CA ILE A 6 -6.91 -8.90 -7.83
C ILE A 6 -6.23 -8.90 -9.20
N GLU A 7 -7.00 -8.56 -10.23
CA GLU A 7 -6.49 -8.31 -11.57
C GLU A 7 -6.26 -6.81 -11.75
N LEU A 8 -5.01 -6.42 -12.02
CA LEU A 8 -4.63 -5.03 -12.22
C LEU A 8 -3.89 -4.89 -13.53
N THR A 9 -4.13 -3.82 -14.27
CA THR A 9 -3.18 -3.41 -15.31
C THR A 9 -1.87 -2.95 -14.67
N SER A 10 -0.76 -3.00 -15.42
CA SER A 10 0.53 -2.49 -14.94
C SER A 10 0.44 -1.05 -14.45
N ARG A 11 -0.34 -0.21 -15.15
CA ARG A 11 -0.56 1.19 -14.79
C ARG A 11 -1.32 1.35 -13.46
N GLN A 12 -2.37 0.55 -13.23
CA GLN A 12 -3.10 0.58 -11.96
C GLN A 12 -2.22 0.14 -10.79
N ARG A 13 -1.46 -0.95 -10.96
CA ARG A 13 -0.50 -1.40 -9.94
C ARG A 13 0.53 -0.32 -9.61
N GLU A 14 1.12 0.30 -10.64
CA GLU A 14 2.10 1.37 -10.44
C GLU A 14 1.51 2.57 -9.70
N LEU A 15 0.30 3.01 -10.09
CA LEU A 15 -0.39 4.12 -9.45
C LEU A 15 -0.66 3.83 -7.96
N LEU A 16 -1.14 2.62 -7.65
CA LEU A 16 -1.42 2.19 -6.28
C LEU A 16 -0.13 2.11 -5.44
N LEU A 17 0.94 1.52 -5.97
CA LEU A 17 2.24 1.48 -5.29
C LEU A 17 2.82 2.87 -5.06
N ARG A 18 2.63 3.80 -6.01
CA ARG A 18 3.01 5.20 -5.81
C ARG A 18 2.19 5.85 -4.70
N GLY A 19 0.88 5.59 -4.66
CA GLY A 19 -0.01 6.03 -3.57
C GLY A 19 0.45 5.54 -2.20
N LEU A 20 0.76 4.25 -2.06
CA LEU A 20 1.25 3.67 -0.80
C LEU A 20 2.56 4.32 -0.34
N ARG A 21 3.47 4.66 -1.25
CA ARG A 21 4.67 5.44 -0.91
C ARG A 21 4.35 6.81 -0.35
N TYR A 22 3.36 7.52 -0.88
CA TYR A 22 2.92 8.80 -0.32
C TYR A 22 2.32 8.63 1.08
N VAL A 23 1.47 7.62 1.29
CA VAL A 23 0.88 7.33 2.61
C VAL A 23 1.98 7.01 3.63
N ARG A 24 2.94 6.17 3.27
CA ARG A 24 4.09 5.85 4.14
C ARG A 24 4.87 7.10 4.55
N SER A 25 5.11 8.01 3.60
CA SER A 25 5.77 9.29 3.89
C SER A 25 4.91 10.19 4.79
N SER A 26 3.59 10.22 4.59
CA SER A 26 2.70 11.00 5.46
C SER A 26 2.73 10.50 6.90
N VAL A 27 2.72 9.17 7.12
CA VAL A 27 2.87 8.56 8.45
C VAL A 27 4.21 8.94 9.09
N ALA A 28 5.28 8.96 8.30
CA ALA A 28 6.61 9.36 8.79
C ALA A 28 6.68 10.85 9.18
N MET A 29 5.96 11.70 8.46
CA MET A 29 5.98 13.15 8.62
C MET A 29 4.91 13.68 9.59
N ASP A 30 4.02 12.84 10.11
CA ASP A 30 2.96 13.24 11.03
C ASP A 30 3.58 13.81 12.33
N PRO A 31 3.40 15.10 12.64
CA PRO A 31 3.91 15.69 13.87
C PRO A 31 3.03 15.24 15.04
N GLN A 32 3.46 14.17 15.71
CA GLN A 32 2.86 13.69 16.95
C GLN A 32 3.89 13.74 18.07
N ASP A 33 3.45 14.06 19.28
CA ASP A 33 4.27 13.97 20.47
C ASP A 33 4.75 12.53 20.66
N TYR A 34 6.05 12.37 20.89
CA TYR A 34 6.64 11.05 21.01
C TYR A 34 6.15 10.34 22.28
N SER A 35 5.44 9.24 22.09
CA SER A 35 5.07 8.28 23.13
C SER A 35 5.27 6.85 22.62
N ARG A 36 5.42 5.89 23.53
CA ARG A 36 5.51 4.47 23.17
C ARG A 36 4.26 3.97 22.44
N GLU A 37 3.09 4.54 22.77
CA GLU A 37 1.83 4.19 22.13
C GLU A 37 1.76 4.71 20.69
N VAL A 38 2.25 5.93 20.47
CA VAL A 38 2.38 6.53 19.13
C VAL A 38 3.35 5.74 18.27
N GLU A 39 4.50 5.34 18.81
CA GLU A 39 5.47 4.51 18.10
C GLU A 39 4.89 3.15 17.72
N ALA A 40 4.20 2.47 18.66
CA ALA A 40 3.51 1.21 18.38
C ALA A 40 2.40 1.36 17.33
N ALA A 41 1.66 2.48 17.34
CA ALA A 41 0.66 2.78 16.32
C ALA A 41 1.29 2.96 14.94
N ARG A 42 2.40 3.72 14.83
CA ARG A 42 3.14 3.89 13.56
C ARG A 42 3.69 2.57 13.05
N GLN A 43 4.23 1.73 13.93
CA GLN A 43 4.73 0.41 13.55
C GLN A 43 3.63 -0.45 12.91
N ARG A 44 2.41 -0.42 13.48
CA ARG A 44 1.24 -1.11 12.91
C ARG A 44 0.86 -0.56 11.55
N GLN A 45 0.81 0.75 11.39
CA GLN A 45 0.53 1.39 10.09
C GLN A 45 1.57 1.01 9.03
N TYR A 46 2.85 0.95 9.39
CA TYR A 46 3.88 0.49 8.45
C TYR A 46 3.75 -0.98 8.08
N ALA A 47 3.35 -1.84 9.02
CA ALA A 47 3.07 -3.25 8.73
C ALA A 47 1.90 -3.40 7.75
N GLU A 48 0.79 -2.70 7.98
CA GLU A 48 -0.37 -2.69 7.07
C GLU A 48 0.00 -2.21 5.66
N ILE A 49 0.78 -1.13 5.56
CA ILE A 49 1.27 -0.63 4.26
C ILE A 49 2.14 -1.68 3.56
N SER A 50 3.03 -2.36 4.30
CA SER A 50 3.90 -3.40 3.75
C SER A 50 3.12 -4.64 3.26
N GLU A 51 2.05 -5.00 3.96
CA GLU A 51 1.14 -6.08 3.55
C GLU A 51 0.42 -5.72 2.25
N LEU A 52 -0.08 -4.49 2.14
CA LEU A 52 -0.72 -4.00 0.92
C LEU A 52 0.26 -3.94 -0.26
N GLU A 53 1.50 -3.49 -0.04
CA GLU A 53 2.55 -3.52 -1.07
C GLU A 53 2.81 -4.95 -1.55
N THR A 54 2.86 -5.93 -0.63
CA THR A 54 3.05 -7.35 -0.97
C THR A 54 1.89 -7.88 -1.82
N LEU A 55 0.65 -7.58 -1.42
CA LEU A 55 -0.56 -7.98 -2.14
C LEU A 55 -0.61 -7.38 -3.55
N LEU A 56 -0.30 -6.10 -3.71
CA LEU A 56 -0.24 -5.45 -5.02
C LEU A 56 0.91 -6.00 -5.88
N ASN A 57 2.01 -6.42 -5.25
CA ASN A 57 3.13 -7.03 -5.96
C ASN A 57 2.83 -8.45 -6.45
N GLY A 58 2.00 -9.20 -5.70
CA GLY A 58 1.49 -10.52 -6.06
C GLY A 58 0.23 -10.50 -6.95
N ALA A 59 -0.36 -9.32 -7.21
CA ALA A 59 -1.55 -9.20 -8.05
C ALA A 59 -1.28 -9.68 -9.49
N THR A 60 -2.29 -10.32 -10.08
CA THR A 60 -2.19 -10.82 -11.46
C THR A 60 -2.30 -9.64 -12.42
N LEU A 61 -1.33 -9.52 -13.33
CA LEU A 61 -1.31 -8.41 -14.29
C LEU A 61 -2.26 -8.70 -15.46
N SER A 62 -3.31 -7.89 -15.60
CA SER A 62 -4.19 -7.91 -16.75
C SER A 62 -3.58 -7.13 -17.91
N LYS A 63 -3.54 -7.77 -19.09
CA LYS A 63 -3.06 -7.16 -20.34
C LYS A 63 -4.12 -6.31 -21.04
N MET A 64 -5.35 -6.22 -20.51
CA MET A 64 -6.36 -5.37 -21.12
C MET A 64 -5.92 -3.91 -21.03
N ALA A 65 -5.55 -3.34 -22.17
CA ALA A 65 -5.24 -1.92 -22.29
C ALA A 65 -6.43 -1.14 -21.74
N SER A 66 -6.19 -0.37 -20.67
CA SER A 66 -7.14 0.61 -20.17
C SER A 66 -7.41 1.58 -21.31
N LYS A 67 -8.51 1.39 -22.05
CA LYS A 67 -9.09 2.43 -22.88
C LYS A 67 -9.47 3.56 -21.93
N VAL A 68 -8.66 4.61 -21.95
CA VAL A 68 -9.04 5.92 -21.42
C VAL A 68 -9.88 6.60 -22.49
#